data_AF-A0A656AS40-F1
#
_entry.id   AF-A0A656AS40-F1
#
_cell.length_a   1.000
_cell.length_b   1.000
_cell.length_c   1.000
_cell.angle_alpha   90.00
_cell.angle_beta   90.00
_cell.angle_gamma   90.00
#
_symmetry.space_group_name_H-M   'P 1'
#
loop_
_entity.id
_entity.type
_entity.pdbx_description
1 polymer ?
#
loop_
_entity_poly.entity_id
_entity_poly.type
_entity_poly.pdbx_seq_one_letter_code
_entity_poly.pdbx_strand_id
1 'polypeptide(L)'
;MIRNKADQTGEPLGICHVNQPTLIRLSAKTGQGVDALRQHLKECMGFSGNQEGGFMARRRHLDALERAAEHLAIGQQQLEGYMAGEILAEELRIAQQHLNEITGEFSSDDLLGRIFSSFCIGK
;
A
#
# COMPACT_ATOMS: atom_id res chain seq x y z
N MET A 1 5.27 14.05 23.47
CA MET A 1 4.32 15.06 24.00
C MET A 1 4.58 16.39 23.30
N ILE A 2 3.54 17.04 22.77
CA ILE A 2 3.65 18.34 22.08
C ILE A 2 3.06 19.43 22.98
N ARG A 3 3.82 20.50 23.25
CA ARG A 3 3.36 21.68 23.98
C ARG A 3 3.38 22.88 23.05
N ASN A 4 2.19 23.36 22.70
CA ASN A 4 2.00 24.52 21.85
C ASN A 4 1.91 25.80 22.70
N LYS A 5 2.00 26.96 22.06
CA LYS A 5 1.92 28.31 22.66
C LYS A 5 3.12 28.68 23.54
N ALA A 6 4.32 28.18 23.22
CA ALA A 6 5.55 28.57 23.92
C ALA A 6 5.83 30.09 23.85
N ASP A 7 5.27 30.79 22.86
CA ASP A 7 5.28 32.26 22.75
C ASP A 7 4.54 32.97 23.90
N GLN A 8 3.58 32.31 24.53
CA GLN A 8 2.77 32.89 25.62
C GLN A 8 3.25 32.46 26.99
N THR A 9 3.91 31.30 27.09
CA THR A 9 4.39 30.75 28.36
C THR A 9 5.86 31.09 28.64
N GLY A 10 6.62 31.56 27.64
CA GLY A 10 8.04 31.87 27.76
C GLY A 10 8.93 30.63 27.92
N GLU A 11 8.39 29.42 27.71
CA GLU A 11 9.17 28.20 27.78
C GLU A 11 10.18 28.09 26.62
N PRO A 12 11.35 27.48 26.82
CA PRO A 12 12.34 27.32 25.77
C PRO A 12 11.80 26.44 24.63
N LEU A 13 11.86 26.96 23.41
CA LEU A 13 11.48 26.25 22.19
C LEU A 13 12.45 25.10 21.90
N GLY A 14 11.95 24.06 21.25
CA GLY A 14 12.78 22.95 20.76
C GLY A 14 12.42 21.59 21.35
N ILE A 15 13.28 20.61 21.03
CA ILE A 15 13.12 19.21 21.43
C ILE A 15 13.86 19.01 22.75
N CYS A 16 13.15 18.45 23.73
CA CYS A 16 13.70 18.11 25.02
C CYS A 16 13.55 16.60 25.22
N HIS A 17 14.68 15.88 25.21
CA HIS A 17 14.73 14.44 25.45
C HIS A 17 14.80 14.12 26.95
N VAL A 18 14.02 14.84 27.76
CA VAL A 18 14.00 14.62 29.21
C VAL A 18 12.92 13.59 29.50
N ASN A 19 13.34 12.31 29.49
CA ASN A 19 12.54 11.10 29.67
C ASN A 19 11.51 10.81 28.57
N GLN A 20 11.21 9.52 28.37
CA GLN A 20 10.12 9.12 27.48
C GLN A 20 8.79 9.55 28.11
N PRO A 21 7.90 10.23 27.35
CA PRO A 21 7.98 10.52 25.91
C PRO A 21 8.70 11.86 25.56
N THR A 22 9.40 11.89 24.43
CA THR A 22 10.03 13.10 23.84
C THR A 22 9.10 14.31 23.89
N LEU A 23 9.58 15.42 24.47
CA LEU A 23 8.81 16.65 24.63
C LEU A 23 9.21 17.67 23.57
N ILE A 24 8.24 18.16 22.78
CA ILE A 24 8.47 19.18 21.75
C ILE A 24 7.68 20.43 22.12
N ARG A 25 8.37 21.54 22.33
CA ARG A 25 7.77 22.85 22.60
C ARG A 25 7.84 23.72 21.36
N LEU A 26 6.70 24.23 20.93
CA LEU A 26 6.57 25.03 19.70
C LEU A 26 5.53 26.14 19.85
N SER A 27 5.57 27.10 18.92
CA SER A 27 4.49 28.05 18.68
C SER A 27 3.96 27.86 17.27
N ALA A 28 2.76 27.31 17.16
CA ALA A 28 2.09 27.17 15.87
C ALA A 28 1.73 28.55 15.25
N LYS A 29 1.58 29.59 16.08
CA LYS A 29 1.22 30.94 15.63
C LYS A 29 2.40 31.66 14.96
N THR A 30 3.60 31.54 15.54
CA THR A 30 4.81 32.17 14.99
C THR A 30 5.58 31.25 14.04
N GLY A 31 5.23 29.96 14.00
CA GLY A 31 5.94 28.92 13.24
C GLY A 31 7.21 28.40 13.90
N GLN A 32 7.62 28.98 15.04
CA GLN A 32 8.85 28.60 15.73
C GLN A 32 8.73 27.20 16.33
N GLY A 33 9.74 26.35 16.07
CA GLY A 33 9.79 24.96 16.55
C GLY A 33 8.98 23.95 15.72
N VAL A 34 8.23 24.40 14.70
CA VAL A 34 7.47 23.52 13.81
C VAL A 34 8.38 22.64 12.93
N ASP A 35 9.53 23.17 12.50
CA ASP A 35 10.50 22.39 11.70
C ASP A 35 11.10 21.23 12.51
N ALA A 36 11.37 21.46 13.79
CA ALA A 36 11.85 20.42 14.70
C ALA A 36 10.80 19.30 14.88
N LEU A 37 9.51 19.66 14.96
CA LEU A 37 8.42 18.67 14.94
C LEU A 37 8.38 17.90 13.61
N ARG A 38 8.49 18.59 12.47
CA ARG A 38 8.47 17.95 11.15
C ARG A 38 9.62 16.96 11.00
N GLN A 39 10.81 17.33 11.45
CA GLN A 39 11.99 16.48 11.40
C GLN A 39 11.84 15.25 12.30
N HIS A 40 11.38 15.43 13.53
CA HIS A 40 11.12 14.33 14.44
C HIS A 40 10.06 13.35 13.89
N LEU A 41 9.01 13.86 13.26
CA LEU A 41 8.00 13.01 12.61
C LEU A 41 8.62 12.21 11.46
N LYS A 42 9.45 12.81 10.60
CA LYS A 42 10.15 12.09 9.53
C LYS A 42 11.00 10.94 10.07
N GLU A 43 11.73 11.18 11.16
CA GLU A 43 12.56 10.17 11.83
C GLU A 43 11.70 9.05 12.42
N CYS A 44 10.63 9.36 13.14
CA CYS A 44 9.72 8.36 13.71
C CYS A 44 9.04 7.51 12.64
N MET A 45 8.74 8.08 11.48
CA MET A 45 8.09 7.40 10.36
C MET A 45 9.07 6.58 9.50
N GLY A 46 10.38 6.61 9.81
CA GLY A 46 11.40 5.93 9.00
C GLY A 46 11.51 6.52 7.59
N PHE A 47 11.16 7.80 7.41
CA PHE A 47 11.15 8.47 6.11
C PHE A 47 12.58 8.65 5.58
N SER A 48 13.06 7.65 4.84
CA SER A 48 14.32 7.70 4.10
C SER A 48 13.99 8.19 2.69
N GLY A 49 14.58 9.31 2.26
CA GLY A 49 14.23 10.03 1.01
C GLY A 49 14.41 9.27 -0.31
N ASN A 50 14.63 7.95 -0.30
CA ASN A 50 14.63 7.11 -1.49
C ASN A 50 13.20 6.79 -1.91
N GLN A 51 12.57 7.71 -2.63
CA GLN A 51 11.48 7.38 -3.54
C GLN A 51 12.05 7.12 -4.94
N GLU A 52 12.97 6.17 -5.07
CA GLU A 52 13.18 5.55 -6.37
C GLU A 52 12.07 4.51 -6.57
N GLY A 53 11.11 4.83 -7.43
CA GLY A 53 10.18 3.84 -7.99
C GLY A 53 9.08 3.33 -7.07
N GLY A 54 8.72 4.04 -6.00
CA GLY A 54 7.66 3.63 -5.08
C GLY A 54 6.28 3.59 -5.74
N PHE A 55 5.92 2.46 -6.33
CA PHE A 55 4.52 2.16 -6.65
C PHE A 55 3.75 2.28 -5.34
N MET A 56 3.01 3.38 -5.15
CA MET A 56 2.23 3.61 -3.93
C MET A 56 1.00 2.70 -3.99
N ALA A 57 1.21 1.41 -3.76
CA ALA A 57 0.15 0.43 -3.64
C ALA A 57 -0.76 0.89 -2.49
N ARG A 58 -1.96 1.35 -2.86
CA ARG A 58 -2.99 1.65 -1.87
C ARG A 58 -3.37 0.35 -1.16
N ARG A 59 -3.91 0.45 0.06
CA ARG A 59 -4.35 -0.72 0.86
C ARG A 59 -5.18 -1.73 0.05
N ARG A 60 -6.02 -1.25 -0.88
CA ARG A 60 -6.83 -2.09 -1.78
C ARG A 60 -5.99 -2.96 -2.74
N HIS A 61 -4.86 -2.46 -3.23
CA HIS A 61 -3.98 -3.23 -4.12
C HIS A 61 -3.24 -4.31 -3.33
N LEU A 62 -2.85 -4.01 -2.08
CA LEU A 62 -2.23 -4.99 -1.20
C LEU A 62 -3.21 -6.12 -0.85
N ASP A 63 -4.46 -5.79 -0.52
CA ASP A 63 -5.54 -6.76 -0.26
C ASP A 63 -5.80 -7.66 -1.47
N ALA A 64 -5.87 -7.09 -2.69
CA ALA A 64 -6.00 -7.88 -3.91
C ALA A 64 -4.81 -8.82 -4.16
N LEU A 65 -3.57 -8.38 -3.90
CA LEU A 65 -2.38 -9.23 -4.00
C LEU A 65 -2.36 -10.34 -2.96
N GLU A 66 -2.76 -10.05 -1.73
CA GLU A 66 -2.82 -11.02 -0.62
C GLU A 66 -3.81 -12.13 -0.95
N ARG A 67 -5.03 -11.79 -1.39
CA ARG A 67 -6.03 -12.78 -1.81
C ARG A 67 -5.59 -13.60 -3.02
N ALA A 68 -4.99 -12.97 -4.03
CA ALA A 68 -4.46 -13.70 -5.17
C ALA A 68 -3.37 -14.71 -4.74
N ALA A 69 -2.49 -14.34 -3.81
CA ALA A 69 -1.46 -15.23 -3.27
C ALA A 69 -2.06 -16.40 -2.47
N GLU A 70 -3.11 -16.18 -1.69
CA GLU A 70 -3.83 -17.24 -0.97
C GLU A 70 -4.38 -18.30 -1.93
N HIS A 71 -5.08 -17.87 -2.99
CA HIS A 71 -5.62 -18.79 -4.00
C HIS A 71 -4.52 -19.55 -4.76
N LEU A 72 -3.39 -18.91 -5.07
CA LEU A 72 -2.24 -19.59 -5.65
C LEU A 72 -1.68 -20.69 -4.73
N ALA A 73 -1.58 -20.41 -3.42
CA ALA A 73 -1.10 -21.39 -2.44
C ALA A 73 -2.07 -22.58 -2.32
N ILE A 74 -3.38 -22.32 -2.31
CA ILE A 74 -4.41 -23.38 -2.31
C ILE A 74 -4.28 -24.22 -3.58
N GLY A 75 -4.25 -23.60 -4.76
CA GLY A 75 -4.12 -24.30 -6.04
C GLY A 75 -2.85 -25.16 -6.11
N GLN A 76 -1.71 -24.64 -5.64
CA GLN A 76 -0.46 -25.40 -5.55
C GLN A 76 -0.61 -26.63 -4.65
N GLN A 77 -1.16 -26.45 -3.43
CA GLN A 77 -1.36 -27.56 -2.51
C GLN A 77 -2.28 -28.64 -3.09
N GLN A 78 -3.32 -28.24 -3.82
CA GLN A 78 -4.27 -29.17 -4.46
C GLN A 78 -3.64 -29.93 -5.63
N LEU A 79 -2.80 -29.27 -6.42
CA LEU A 79 -2.04 -29.92 -7.50
C LEU A 79 -1.03 -30.92 -6.92
N GLU A 80 -0.18 -30.48 -5.99
CA GLU A 80 0.92 -31.31 -5.47
C GLU A 80 0.42 -32.44 -4.55
N GLY A 81 -0.62 -32.18 -3.75
CA GLY A 81 -1.16 -33.15 -2.79
C GLY A 81 -2.14 -34.15 -3.40
N TYR A 82 -2.96 -33.72 -4.37
CA TYR A 82 -4.09 -34.51 -4.87
C TYR A 82 -4.11 -34.66 -6.39
N MET A 83 -3.13 -34.12 -7.12
CA MET A 83 -3.13 -34.06 -8.59
C MET A 83 -4.41 -33.43 -9.17
N ALA A 84 -5.06 -32.56 -8.39
CA ALA A 84 -6.36 -31.97 -8.72
C ALA A 84 -6.19 -30.75 -9.63
N GLY A 85 -5.83 -31.00 -10.89
CA GLY A 85 -5.62 -29.94 -11.89
C GLY A 85 -6.84 -29.08 -12.16
N GLU A 86 -8.06 -29.62 -11.99
CA GLU A 86 -9.31 -28.87 -12.11
C GLU A 86 -9.49 -27.83 -11.00
N ILE A 87 -9.07 -28.16 -9.76
CA ILE A 87 -9.11 -27.23 -8.64
C ILE A 87 -8.06 -26.14 -8.84
N LEU A 88 -6.84 -26.50 -9.24
CA LEU A 88 -5.82 -25.52 -9.61
C LEU A 88 -6.33 -24.53 -10.67
N ALA A 89 -7.02 -25.02 -11.70
CA ALA A 89 -7.54 -24.16 -12.76
C ALA A 89 -8.56 -23.14 -12.23
N GLU A 90 -9.43 -23.55 -11.31
CA GLU A 90 -10.40 -22.64 -10.68
C GLU A 90 -9.72 -21.65 -9.73
N GLU A 91 -8.77 -22.10 -8.91
CA GLU A 91 -7.99 -21.22 -8.01
C GLU A 91 -7.20 -20.17 -8.80
N LEU A 92 -6.62 -20.53 -9.95
CA LEU A 92 -5.95 -19.59 -10.86
C LEU A 92 -6.93 -18.56 -11.45
N ARG A 93 -8.16 -18.98 -11.78
CA ARG A 93 -9.22 -18.09 -12.27
C ARG A 93 -9.59 -17.04 -11.22
N ILE A 94 -9.71 -17.46 -9.96
CA ILE A 94 -10.04 -16.56 -8.83
C ILE A 94 -8.85 -15.62 -8.54
N ALA A 95 -7.61 -16.13 -8.53
CA ALA A 95 -6.42 -15.31 -8.35
C ALA A 95 -6.32 -14.21 -9.43
N GLN A 96 -6.60 -14.56 -10.69
CA GLN A 96 -6.65 -13.60 -11.79
C GLN A 96 -7.72 -12.53 -11.58
N GLN A 97 -8.91 -12.90 -11.07
CA GLN A 97 -9.98 -11.94 -10.78
C GLN A 97 -9.55 -10.90 -9.75
N HIS A 98 -8.86 -11.29 -8.68
CA HIS A 98 -8.33 -10.33 -7.71
C HIS A 98 -7.24 -9.42 -8.31
N LEU A 99 -6.37 -9.95 -9.16
CA LEU A 99 -5.36 -9.13 -9.84
C LEU A 99 -5.98 -8.11 -10.81
N ASN A 100 -7.12 -8.44 -11.44
CA ASN A 100 -7.85 -7.53 -12.32
C ASN A 100 -8.41 -6.29 -11.58
N GLU A 101 -8.68 -6.40 -10.28
CA GLU A 101 -9.09 -5.25 -9.45
C GLU A 101 -7.99 -4.18 -9.32
N ILE A 102 -6.72 -4.57 -9.51
CA ILE A 102 -5.56 -3.68 -9.43
C ILE A 102 -5.38 -2.90 -10.73
N THR A 103 -5.59 -3.55 -11.88
CA THR A 103 -5.38 -2.97 -13.21
C THR A 103 -6.60 -2.22 -13.73
N GLY A 104 -7.77 -2.38 -13.12
CA GLY A 104 -8.99 -1.67 -13.52
C GLY A 104 -9.70 -2.29 -14.73
N GLU A 105 -9.49 -3.60 -14.95
CA GLU A 105 -10.18 -4.54 -15.87
C GLU A 105 -9.39 -5.08 -17.09
N PHE A 106 -9.44 -6.41 -17.21
CA PHE A 106 -9.44 -7.17 -18.47
C PHE A 106 -10.42 -8.34 -18.27
N SER A 107 -11.60 -8.26 -18.89
CA SER A 107 -12.68 -9.24 -18.70
C SER A 107 -12.52 -10.47 -19.60
N SER A 108 -13.27 -11.52 -19.32
CA SER A 108 -13.36 -12.69 -20.22
C SER A 108 -13.91 -12.30 -21.60
N ASP A 109 -14.77 -11.28 -21.68
CA ASP A 109 -15.26 -10.73 -22.95
C ASP A 109 -14.17 -9.98 -23.71
N ASP A 110 -13.26 -9.27 -23.02
CA ASP A 110 -12.12 -8.60 -23.66
C ASP A 110 -11.12 -9.61 -24.24
N LEU A 111 -10.95 -10.74 -23.54
CA LEU A 111 -10.14 -11.86 -24.01
C LEU A 111 -10.79 -12.55 -25.22
N LEU A 112 -12.10 -12.84 -25.16
CA LEU A 112 -12.85 -13.45 -26.28
C LEU A 112 -12.89 -12.53 -27.50
N GLY A 113 -13.17 -11.23 -27.30
CA GLY A 113 -13.14 -10.22 -28.35
C GLY A 113 -11.79 -10.14 -29.05
N ARG A 114 -10.68 -10.28 -28.30
CA ARG A 114 -9.33 -10.29 -28.88
C ARG A 114 -9.02 -11.57 -29.66
N ILE A 115 -9.46 -12.73 -29.18
CA ILE A 115 -9.29 -14.03 -29.87
C ILE A 115 -10.09 -14.06 -31.19
N PHE A 116 -11.28 -13.46 -31.23
CA PHE A 116 -12.14 -13.46 -32.41
C PHE A 116 -11.96 -12.25 -33.34
N SER A 117 -11.24 -11.20 -32.91
CA SER A 117 -10.98 -9.99 -33.72
C SER A 117 -10.18 -10.26 -35.01
N SER A 118 -9.43 -11.37 -35.06
CA SER A 118 -8.68 -11.81 -36.24
C SER A 118 -9.44 -12.78 -37.15
N PHE A 119 -10.66 -13.19 -36.78
CA PHE A 119 -11.54 -13.93 -37.68
C PHE A 119 -12.41 -12.93 -38.45
N CYS A 120 -12.06 -12.66 -39.71
CA CYS A 120 -13.00 -12.02 -40.62
C CYS A 120 -14.24 -12.91 -40.74
N ILE A 121 -15.32 -12.60 -40.03
CA ILE A 121 -16.65 -13.09 -40.38
C ILE A 121 -17.04 -12.33 -41.65
N GLY A 122 -16.59 -12.87 -42.78
CA GLY A 122 -17.10 -12.48 -44.08
C GLY A 122 -18.60 -12.75 -44.14
N LYS A 123 -19.32 -11.80 -44.75
CA LYS A 123 -20.74 -11.81 -45.10
C LYS A 123 -21.41 -13.18 -45.18
#